data_AF-A0A537SB88-F1
#
_entry.id   AF-A0A537SB88-F1
#
_cell.length_a   1.000
_cell.length_b   1.000
_cell.length_c   1.000
_cell.angle_alpha   90.00
_cell.angle_beta   90.00
_cell.angle_gamma   90.00
#
_symmetry.space_group_name_H-M   'P 1'
#
loop_
_entity.id
_entity.type
_entity.pdbx_description
1 polymer ?
#
loop_
_entity_poly.entity_id
_entity_poly.type
_entity_poly.pdbx_seq_one_letter_code
_entity_poly.pdbx_strand_id
1 'polypeptide(L)'
;APARERAFRLLELTGLKDFAGHKPHMLSGGMKQRAAFCRALLSDPQLLLLDEPFGALDALTREELSLELSRLWQDLGRTALLITHDIEEAILLGDRVIVMSSRPGRPRLDISVDLARPRDVNTAKHPRFVEIKQMARSLLFAREQD
;
A
#
# COMPACT_ATOMS: atom_id res chain seq x y z
N ALA A 1 17.23 25.02 4.73
CA ALA A 1 17.51 23.89 5.63
C ALA A 1 17.22 22.59 4.88
N PRO A 2 18.10 21.57 4.96
CA PRO A 2 18.03 20.35 4.15
C PRO A 2 16.70 19.58 4.30
N ALA A 3 16.07 19.63 5.47
CA ALA A 3 14.77 19.00 5.70
C ALA A 3 13.62 19.65 4.89
N ARG A 4 13.63 20.98 4.74
CA ARG A 4 12.58 21.71 4.00
C ARG A 4 12.66 21.38 2.51
N GLU A 5 13.87 21.38 1.96
CA GLU A 5 14.10 21.03 0.55
C GLU A 5 13.68 19.59 0.25
N ARG A 6 14.02 18.65 1.14
CA ARG A 6 13.56 17.26 1.04
C ARG A 6 12.04 17.12 1.12
N ALA A 7 11.39 17.88 2.01
CA ALA A 7 9.93 17.90 2.11
C ALA A 7 9.30 18.37 0.80
N PHE A 8 9.81 19.44 0.20
CA PHE A 8 9.29 19.93 -1.08
C PHE A 8 9.47 18.93 -2.23
N ARG A 9 10.61 18.23 -2.30
CA ARG A 9 10.80 17.14 -3.27
C ARG A 9 9.77 16.02 -3.10
N LEU A 10 9.52 15.59 -1.87
CA LEU A 10 8.53 14.54 -1.60
C LEU A 10 7.11 15.02 -1.93
N LEU A 11 6.76 16.26 -1.61
CA LEU A 11 5.47 16.84 -1.98
C LEU A 11 5.32 16.90 -3.51
N GLU A 12 6.37 17.23 -4.25
CA GLU A 12 6.35 17.21 -5.72
C GLU A 12 6.15 15.79 -6.28
N LEU A 13 6.86 14.81 -5.73
CA LEU A 13 6.71 13.39 -6.10
C LEU A 13 5.31 12.83 -5.84
N THR A 14 4.61 13.32 -4.81
CA THR A 14 3.23 12.91 -4.48
C THR A 14 2.16 13.84 -5.03
N GLY A 15 2.49 14.79 -5.91
CA GLY A 15 1.51 15.73 -6.49
C GLY A 15 0.88 16.72 -5.50
N LEU A 16 1.57 17.03 -4.39
CA LEU A 16 1.14 17.95 -3.33
C LEU A 16 1.91 19.27 -3.29
N LYS A 17 2.74 19.57 -4.29
CA LYS A 17 3.57 20.78 -4.36
C LYS A 17 2.78 22.07 -4.12
N ASP A 18 1.64 22.22 -4.81
CA ASP A 18 0.79 23.42 -4.72
C ASP A 18 0.04 23.52 -3.39
N PHE A 19 0.03 22.44 -2.60
CA PHE A 19 -0.65 22.34 -1.32
C PHE A 19 0.30 22.45 -0.12
N ALA A 20 1.59 22.74 -0.33
CA ALA A 20 2.60 22.79 0.73
C ALA A 20 2.27 23.77 1.88
N GLY A 21 1.48 24.82 1.61
CA GLY A 21 1.03 25.80 2.61
C GLY A 21 -0.33 25.49 3.25
N HIS A 22 -1.05 24.46 2.79
CA HIS A 22 -2.39 24.15 3.26
C HIS A 22 -2.36 23.44 4.62
N LYS A 23 -3.33 23.75 5.48
CA LYS A 23 -3.50 23.05 6.77
C LYS A 23 -4.18 21.70 6.55
N PRO A 24 -3.99 20.70 7.43
CA PRO A 24 -4.56 19.36 7.25
C PRO A 24 -6.07 19.33 6.99
N HIS A 25 -6.87 20.19 7.62
CA HIS A 25 -8.32 20.25 7.39
C HIS A 25 -8.73 20.79 6.02
N MET A 26 -7.82 21.44 5.29
CA MET A 26 -8.05 21.96 3.94
C MET A 26 -7.76 20.92 2.85
N LEU A 27 -7.27 19.73 3.22
CA LEU A 27 -6.88 18.65 2.32
C LEU A 27 -8.00 17.60 2.21
N SER A 28 -8.20 17.03 1.02
CA SER A 28 -9.06 15.85 0.83
C SER A 28 -8.49 14.63 1.57
N GLY A 29 -9.27 13.55 1.69
CA GLY A 29 -8.81 12.30 2.31
C GLY A 29 -7.52 11.75 1.67
N GLY A 30 -7.50 11.63 0.35
CA GLY A 30 -6.32 11.18 -0.41
C GLY A 30 -5.12 12.12 -0.26
N MET A 31 -5.35 13.44 -0.24
CA MET A 31 -4.28 14.42 -0.01
C MET A 31 -3.67 14.32 1.40
N LYS A 32 -4.51 14.08 2.42
CA LYS A 32 -4.02 13.83 3.80
C LYS A 32 -3.15 12.58 3.85
N GLN A 33 -3.53 11.53 3.14
CA GLN A 33 -2.74 10.30 3.08
C GLN A 33 -1.41 10.49 2.35
N ARG A 34 -1.40 11.14 1.18
CA ARG A 34 -0.16 11.52 0.47
C ARG A 34 0.76 12.34 1.37
N ALA A 35 0.21 13.30 2.13
CA ALA A 35 0.99 14.10 3.08
C ALA A 35 1.52 13.25 4.26
N ALA A 36 0.73 12.31 4.77
CA ALA A 36 1.17 11.38 5.82
C ALA A 36 2.29 10.45 5.32
N PHE A 37 2.22 9.99 4.08
CA PHE A 37 3.25 9.20 3.44
C PHE A 37 4.54 10.01 3.22
N CYS A 38 4.45 11.25 2.72
CA CYS A 38 5.60 12.17 2.66
C CYS A 38 6.26 12.34 4.02
N ARG A 39 5.45 12.51 5.08
CA ARG A 39 5.94 12.62 6.46
C ARG A 39 6.69 11.36 6.90
N ALA A 40 6.22 10.17 6.52
CA ALA A 40 6.92 8.92 6.83
C ALA A 40 8.25 8.79 6.07
N LEU A 41 8.30 9.21 4.79
CA LEU A 41 9.51 9.14 3.97
C LEU A 41 10.56 10.22 4.29
N LEU A 42 10.16 11.32 4.93
CA LEU A 42 11.04 12.43 5.29
C LEU A 42 12.23 12.00 6.14
N SER A 43 12.06 10.98 6.99
CA SER A 43 13.10 10.43 7.87
C SER A 43 14.05 9.44 7.19
N ASP A 44 13.89 9.16 5.89
CA ASP A 44 14.64 8.11 5.18
C ASP A 44 14.57 6.72 5.81
N PRO A 45 13.37 6.21 6.16
CA PRO A 45 13.28 4.96 6.87
C PRO A 45 13.78 3.79 6.01
N GLN A 46 14.54 2.87 6.61
CA GLN A 46 14.90 1.60 5.98
C GLN A 46 13.69 0.65 5.86
N LEU A 47 12.76 0.76 6.82
CA LEU A 47 11.52 -0.02 6.89
C LEU A 47 10.32 0.91 7.08
N LEU A 48 9.35 0.81 6.19
CA LEU A 48 8.09 1.52 6.25
C LEU A 48 6.98 0.58 6.74
N LEU A 49 6.31 0.94 7.83
CA LEU A 49 5.16 0.21 8.36
C LEU A 49 3.89 0.96 7.97
N LEU A 50 2.99 0.29 7.26
CA LEU A 50 1.74 0.85 6.77
C LEU A 50 0.58 0.03 7.33
N ASP A 51 -0.19 0.64 8.22
CA ASP A 51 -1.38 0.01 8.81
C ASP A 51 -2.64 0.59 8.17
N GLU A 52 -3.32 -0.21 7.37
CA GLU A 52 -4.53 0.15 6.61
C GLU A 52 -4.40 1.50 5.87
N PRO A 53 -3.31 1.71 5.11
CA PRO A 53 -2.95 3.02 4.59
C PRO A 53 -3.93 3.55 3.56
N PHE A 54 -4.88 2.76 3.05
CA PHE A 54 -5.85 3.19 2.03
C PHE A 54 -7.32 2.95 2.41
N GLY A 55 -7.59 2.48 3.63
CA GLY A 55 -8.93 2.06 4.06
C GLY A 55 -9.98 3.18 4.08
N ALA A 56 -9.55 4.44 4.23
CA ALA A 56 -10.45 5.61 4.30
C ALA A 56 -10.78 6.24 2.92
N LEU A 57 -10.31 5.64 1.83
CA LEU A 57 -10.50 6.14 0.47
C LEU A 57 -11.62 5.38 -0.25
N ASP A 58 -12.29 6.07 -1.17
CA ASP A 58 -13.13 5.41 -2.17
C ASP A 58 -12.28 4.53 -3.10
N ALA A 59 -12.93 3.59 -3.78
CA ALA A 59 -12.25 2.53 -4.53
C ALA A 59 -11.32 3.05 -5.64
N LEU A 60 -11.76 4.05 -6.42
CA LEU A 60 -10.96 4.61 -7.52
C LEU A 60 -9.75 5.38 -6.99
N THR A 61 -9.97 6.24 -5.99
CA THR A 61 -8.89 7.00 -5.34
C THR A 61 -7.89 6.06 -4.66
N ARG A 62 -8.36 4.98 -4.04
CA ARG A 62 -7.51 3.92 -3.46
C ARG A 62 -6.63 3.29 -4.52
N GLU A 63 -7.21 2.83 -5.63
CA GLU A 63 -6.48 2.16 -6.70
C GLU A 63 -5.37 3.06 -7.29
N GLU A 64 -5.68 4.31 -7.61
CA GLU A 64 -4.68 5.27 -8.10
C GLU A 64 -3.56 5.50 -7.07
N LEU A 65 -3.93 5.74 -5.81
CA LEU A 65 -2.95 6.01 -4.75
C LEU A 65 -2.07 4.80 -4.44
N SER A 66 -2.64 3.60 -4.39
CA SER A 66 -1.89 2.37 -4.15
C SER A 66 -0.82 2.17 -5.23
N LEU A 67 -1.17 2.37 -6.50
CA LEU A 67 -0.21 2.27 -7.62
C LEU A 67 0.85 3.37 -7.59
N GLU A 68 0.46 4.61 -7.30
CA GLU A 68 1.38 5.75 -7.21
C GLU A 68 2.40 5.54 -6.08
N LEU A 69 1.93 5.23 -4.86
CA LEU A 69 2.80 5.01 -3.72
C LEU A 69 3.71 3.79 -3.94
N SER A 70 3.20 2.73 -4.56
CA SER A 70 3.97 1.52 -4.91
C SER A 70 5.20 1.86 -5.74
N ARG A 71 5.06 2.73 -6.74
CA ARG A 71 6.18 3.20 -7.55
C ARG A 71 7.17 4.01 -6.71
N LEU A 72 6.66 4.95 -5.92
CA LEU A 72 7.50 5.85 -5.11
C LEU A 72 8.42 5.10 -4.13
N TRP A 73 7.92 4.16 -3.33
CA TRP A 73 8.80 3.48 -2.37
C TRP A 73 9.72 2.44 -3.03
N GLN A 74 9.31 1.88 -4.17
CA GLN A 74 10.17 0.98 -4.97
C GLN A 74 11.37 1.74 -5.53
N ASP A 75 11.14 2.93 -6.09
CA ASP A 75 12.20 3.80 -6.61
C ASP A 75 13.17 4.23 -5.49
N LEU A 76 12.65 4.37 -4.26
CA LEU A 76 13.46 4.68 -3.08
C LEU A 76 14.22 3.47 -2.51
N GLY A 77 13.97 2.25 -3.02
CA GLY A 77 14.65 1.02 -2.59
C GLY A 77 14.41 0.66 -1.12
N ARG A 78 13.23 0.97 -0.57
CA ARG A 78 12.90 0.75 0.84
C ARG A 78 12.04 -0.50 1.04
N THR A 79 12.21 -1.17 2.18
CA THR A 79 11.33 -2.27 2.58
C THR A 79 10.04 -1.71 3.15
N ALA A 80 8.90 -2.29 2.77
CA ALA A 80 7.60 -1.95 3.34
C ALA A 80 6.91 -3.19 3.92
N LEU A 81 6.27 -3.03 5.07
CA LEU A 81 5.29 -3.96 5.62
C LEU A 81 3.92 -3.29 5.59
N LEU A 82 3.01 -3.89 4.82
CA LEU A 82 1.64 -3.42 4.67
C LEU A 82 0.70 -4.36 5.42
N ILE A 83 -0.16 -3.78 6.26
CA ILE A 83 -1.32 -4.44 6.86
C ILE A 83 -2.54 -3.92 6.11
N THR A 84 -3.33 -4.84 5.57
CA THR A 84 -4.55 -4.54 4.83
C THR A 84 -5.55 -5.68 4.95
N HIS A 85 -6.83 -5.34 4.87
CA HIS A 85 -7.93 -6.29 4.74
C HIS A 85 -8.31 -6.54 3.27
N ASP A 86 -7.67 -5.86 2.32
CA ASP A 86 -7.93 -6.00 0.89
C ASP A 86 -6.92 -6.99 0.25
N ILE A 87 -7.44 -8.10 -0.25
CA ILE A 87 -6.63 -9.17 -0.86
C ILE A 87 -5.96 -8.69 -2.15
N GLU A 88 -6.66 -7.89 -2.98
CA GLU A 88 -6.09 -7.44 -4.25
C GLU A 88 -4.95 -6.46 -4.02
N GLU A 89 -5.13 -5.56 -3.04
CA GLU A 89 -4.09 -4.64 -2.61
C GLU A 89 -2.84 -5.38 -2.13
N ALA A 90 -3.00 -6.41 -1.29
CA ALA A 90 -1.89 -7.22 -0.81
C ALA A 90 -1.08 -7.86 -1.96
N ILE A 91 -1.75 -8.33 -3.01
CA ILE A 91 -1.11 -8.98 -4.17
C ILE A 91 -0.49 -7.94 -5.11
N LEU A 92 -1.16 -6.82 -5.36
CA LEU A 92 -0.64 -5.75 -6.22
C LEU A 92 0.63 -5.11 -5.62
N LEU A 93 0.67 -4.95 -4.29
CA LEU A 93 1.74 -4.23 -3.62
C LEU A 93 2.86 -5.13 -3.09
N GLY A 94 2.54 -6.32 -2.59
CA GLY A 94 3.49 -7.18 -1.87
C GLY A 94 4.27 -8.13 -2.76
N ASP A 95 5.55 -8.35 -2.46
CA ASP A 95 6.32 -9.48 -3.02
C ASP A 95 5.98 -10.80 -2.30
N ARG A 96 5.50 -10.69 -1.06
CA ARG A 96 5.02 -11.79 -0.23
C ARG A 96 3.72 -11.37 0.45
N VAL A 97 2.75 -12.29 0.50
CA VAL A 97 1.47 -12.11 1.17
C VAL A 97 1.36 -13.12 2.31
N ILE A 98 1.28 -12.60 3.54
CA ILE A 98 1.10 -13.42 4.74
C ILE A 98 -0.37 -13.36 5.14
N VAL A 99 -1.08 -14.48 5.05
CA VAL A 99 -2.48 -14.59 5.49
C VAL A 99 -2.50 -14.91 6.98
N MET A 100 -3.16 -14.06 7.76
CA MET A 100 -3.30 -14.22 9.21
C MET A 100 -4.62 -14.91 9.58
N SER A 101 -4.61 -15.74 10.62
CA SER A 101 -5.84 -16.29 11.20
C SER A 101 -6.53 -15.29 12.14
N SER A 102 -7.87 -15.33 12.20
CA SER A 102 -8.69 -14.44 13.04
C SER A 102 -8.39 -14.54 14.53
N ARG A 103 -8.49 -15.74 15.13
CA ARG A 103 -8.11 -16.03 16.53
C ARG A 103 -7.58 -17.45 16.71
N PRO A 104 -6.53 -17.66 17.53
CA PRO A 104 -5.49 -16.69 17.84
C PRO A 104 -4.80 -16.19 16.56
N GLY A 105 -4.24 -14.97 16.56
CA GLY A 105 -3.55 -14.40 15.40
C GLY A 105 -2.26 -15.13 15.09
N ARG A 106 -2.25 -15.95 14.04
CA ARG A 106 -1.08 -16.72 13.59
C ARG A 106 -0.96 -16.69 12.07
N PRO A 107 0.25 -16.66 11.52
CA PRO A 107 0.45 -16.86 10.09
C PRO A 107 -0.14 -18.21 9.68
N ARG A 108 -1.00 -18.21 8.67
CA ARG A 108 -1.68 -19.39 8.17
C ARG A 108 -1.17 -19.80 6.78
N LEU A 109 -0.73 -18.81 5.99
CA LEU A 109 -0.11 -19.03 4.70
C LEU A 109 0.87 -17.90 4.40
N ASP A 110 1.95 -18.26 3.72
CA ASP A 110 2.95 -17.34 3.17
C ASP A 110 3.02 -17.59 1.66
N ILE A 111 2.54 -16.62 0.88
CA ILE A 111 2.46 -16.73 -0.57
C ILE A 111 3.51 -15.80 -1.19
N SER A 112 4.41 -16.36 -1.99
CA SER A 112 5.27 -15.57 -2.87
C SER A 112 4.45 -15.04 -4.04
N VAL A 113 4.51 -13.74 -4.30
CA VAL A 113 3.86 -13.11 -5.46
C VAL A 113 4.88 -13.02 -6.59
N ASP A 114 4.93 -14.08 -7.40
CA ASP A 114 5.81 -14.28 -8.55
C ASP A 114 5.32 -13.55 -9.82
N LEU A 115 4.75 -12.35 -9.64
CA LEU A 115 4.33 -11.47 -10.73
C LEU A 115 5.35 -10.35 -10.93
N ALA A 116 5.76 -10.13 -12.18
CA ALA A 116 6.70 -9.06 -12.52
C ALA A 116 6.16 -7.68 -12.13
N ARG A 117 7.07 -6.77 -11.76
CA ARG A 117 6.79 -5.35 -11.55
C ARG A 117 7.15 -4.56 -12.84
N PRO A 118 6.51 -3.41 -13.12
CA PRO A 118 5.43 -2.78 -12.34
C PRO A 118 4.11 -3.53 -12.50
N ARG A 119 3.35 -3.60 -11.40
CA ARG A 119 2.01 -4.17 -11.40
C ARG A 119 0.98 -3.04 -11.53
N ASP A 120 -0.12 -3.36 -12.18
CA ASP A 120 -1.20 -2.42 -12.50
C ASP A 120 -2.57 -3.12 -12.48
N VAL A 121 -3.61 -2.38 -12.85
CA VAL A 121 -4.99 -2.86 -12.93
C VAL A 121 -5.17 -4.04 -13.88
N ASN A 122 -4.31 -4.18 -14.90
CA ASN A 122 -4.36 -5.30 -15.83
C ASN A 122 -3.68 -6.55 -15.24
N THR A 123 -2.75 -6.37 -14.32
CA THR A 123 -2.12 -7.47 -13.58
C THR A 123 -3.15 -8.27 -12.79
N ALA A 124 -4.23 -7.64 -12.31
CA ALA A 124 -5.33 -8.31 -11.63
C ALA A 124 -6.04 -9.37 -12.49
N LYS A 125 -5.94 -9.26 -13.83
CA LYS A 125 -6.50 -10.22 -14.79
C LYS A 125 -5.55 -11.39 -15.08
N HIS A 126 -4.30 -11.32 -14.63
CA HIS A 126 -3.32 -12.38 -14.88
C HIS A 126 -3.75 -13.69 -14.18
N PRO A 127 -3.70 -14.86 -14.84
CA PRO A 127 -4.17 -16.12 -14.25
C PRO A 127 -3.55 -16.41 -12.88
N ARG A 128 -2.24 -16.17 -12.75
CA ARG A 128 -1.51 -16.32 -11.48
C ARG A 128 -2.01 -15.37 -10.38
N PHE A 129 -2.40 -14.14 -10.72
CA PHE A 129 -3.00 -13.22 -9.76
C PHE A 129 -4.31 -13.78 -9.22
N VAL A 130 -5.17 -14.26 -10.14
CA VAL A 130 -6.46 -14.87 -9.80
C VAL A 130 -6.29 -16.09 -8.91
N GLU A 131 -5.30 -16.94 -9.21
CA GLU A 131 -4.96 -18.12 -8.40
C GLU A 131 -4.56 -17.71 -6.96
N ILE A 132 -3.63 -16.76 -6.81
CA ILE A 132 -3.20 -16.25 -5.49
C ILE A 132 -4.38 -15.67 -4.72
N LYS A 133 -5.23 -14.88 -5.38
CA LYS A 133 -6.44 -14.30 -4.80
C LYS A 133 -7.39 -15.39 -4.29
N GLN A 134 -7.61 -16.46 -5.07
CA GLN A 134 -8.46 -17.58 -4.67
C GLN A 134 -7.86 -18.35 -3.47
N MET A 135 -6.56 -18.59 -3.45
CA MET A 135 -5.86 -19.23 -2.33
C MET A 135 -5.97 -18.42 -1.03
N ALA A 136 -5.73 -17.10 -1.10
CA ALA A 136 -5.85 -16.22 0.06
C ALA A 136 -7.30 -16.16 0.57
N ARG A 137 -8.27 -16.06 -0.36
CA ARG A 137 -9.69 -16.00 -0.03
C ARG A 137 -10.18 -17.28 0.63
N SER A 138 -9.87 -18.45 0.08
CA SER A 138 -10.35 -19.72 0.64
C SER A 138 -9.94 -19.90 2.09
N LEU A 139 -8.73 -19.51 2.47
CA LEU A 139 -8.23 -19.61 3.85
C LEU A 139 -8.85 -18.62 4.82
N LEU A 140 -9.20 -17.41 4.36
CA LEU A 140 -9.90 -16.43 5.19
C LEU A 140 -11.32 -16.90 5.52
N PHE A 141 -12.01 -17.52 4.56
CA PHE A 141 -13.42 -17.93 4.70
C PHE A 141 -13.62 -19.40 5.12
N ALA A 142 -12.60 -20.26 5.08
CA ALA A 142 -12.67 -21.65 5.53
C ALA A 142 -12.96 -21.83 7.04
N ARG A 143 -13.09 -20.74 7.81
CA ARG A 143 -13.39 -20.74 9.25
C ARG A 143 -14.83 -20.38 9.61
N GLU A 144 -15.67 -20.01 8.65
CA GLU A 144 -17.09 -19.71 8.94
C GLU A 144 -17.98 -20.97 9.02
N GLN A 145 -17.43 -22.17 8.79
CA GLN A 145 -18.21 -23.41 8.69
C GLN A 145 -17.98 -24.43 9.83
N ASP A 146 -17.18 -24.11 10.85
CA ASP A 146 -16.99 -24.96 12.05
C ASP A 146 -17.66 -24.37 13.30
#